data_AF-A0A0R3VYT9-F1
#
_entry.id   AF-A0A0R3VYT9-F1
#
_cell.length_a   1.000
_cell.length_b   1.000
_cell.length_c   1.000
_cell.angle_alpha   90.00
_cell.angle_beta   90.00
_cell.angle_gamma   90.00
#
_symmetry.space_group_name_H-M   'P 1'
#
loop_
_entity.id
_entity.type
_entity.pdbx_description
1 polymer ?
#
loop_
_entity_poly.entity_id
_entity_poly.type
_entity_poly.pdbx_seq_one_letter_code
_entity_poly.pdbx_strand_id
1 'polypeptide(L)'
;MRLAIGFLFLLLADVFVRACCLTVLLSAAACWRPTNVDRARVLELHHRTREDVIPTAGNMRLLMISSHASEVGCAIGKRNDAVPGWPNPQYVTVCAYRPRGNFATKRPYRSAPSCYYCRMDEYCYRNQCVKNPQFNHVYPINNLPKPEDREVPKCAVV
;
A
#
# COMPACT_ATOMS: atom_id res chain seq x y z
N MET A 1 9.16 54.11 -18.66
CA MET A 1 9.87 53.46 -17.54
C MET A 1 8.97 52.63 -16.61
N ARG A 2 7.73 53.06 -16.28
CA ARG A 2 6.82 52.30 -15.40
C ARG A 2 6.32 50.95 -15.96
N LEU A 3 6.14 50.84 -17.28
CA LEU A 3 5.69 49.59 -17.93
C LEU A 3 6.73 48.45 -17.85
N ALA A 4 8.02 48.76 -18.01
CA ALA A 4 9.09 47.77 -17.98
C ALA A 4 9.28 47.16 -16.58
N ILE A 5 9.04 47.96 -15.53
CA ILE A 5 9.09 47.51 -14.13
C ILE A 5 7.96 46.51 -13.87
N GLY A 6 6.73 46.79 -14.32
CA GLY A 6 5.60 45.86 -14.18
C GLY A 6 5.81 44.52 -14.88
N PHE A 7 6.42 44.52 -16.07
CA PHE A 7 6.72 43.30 -16.82
C PHE A 7 7.81 42.45 -16.13
N LEU A 8 8.83 43.09 -15.56
CA LEU A 8 9.88 42.42 -14.80
C LEU A 8 9.32 41.77 -13.52
N PHE A 9 8.39 42.44 -12.82
CA PHE A 9 7.71 41.87 -11.65
C PHE A 9 6.88 40.62 -11.99
N LEU A 10 6.20 40.60 -13.13
CA LEU A 10 5.42 39.43 -13.57
C LEU A 10 6.32 38.24 -13.93
N LEU A 11 7.44 38.47 -14.59
CA LEU A 11 8.41 37.42 -14.91
C LEU A 11 9.06 36.84 -13.64
N LEU A 12 9.40 37.68 -12.66
CA LEU A 12 9.96 37.23 -11.39
C LEU A 12 8.95 36.43 -10.56
N ALA A 13 7.67 36.83 -10.57
CA ALA A 13 6.61 36.08 -9.90
C ALA A 13 6.38 34.70 -10.55
N ASP A 14 6.36 34.61 -11.88
CA ASP A 14 6.20 33.34 -12.60
C ASP A 14 7.38 32.38 -12.31
N VAL A 15 8.62 32.89 -12.37
CA VAL A 15 9.83 32.13 -12.03
C VAL A 15 9.79 31.65 -10.58
N PHE A 16 9.38 32.50 -9.63
CA PHE A 16 9.26 32.13 -8.22
C PHE A 16 8.22 31.03 -8.00
N VAL A 17 7.05 31.15 -8.62
CA VAL A 17 6.00 30.12 -8.53
C VAL A 17 6.48 28.79 -9.10
N ARG A 18 7.16 28.79 -10.25
CA ARG A 18 7.74 27.56 -10.84
C ARG A 18 8.82 26.95 -9.96
N ALA A 19 9.71 27.77 -9.39
CA ALA A 19 10.75 27.30 -8.48
C ALA A 19 10.15 26.67 -7.22
N CYS A 20 9.15 27.30 -6.60
CA CYS A 20 8.42 26.73 -5.46
C CYS A 20 7.68 25.44 -5.82
N CYS A 21 7.06 25.35 -7.01
CA CYS A 21 6.43 24.11 -7.46
C CYS A 21 7.46 22.98 -7.65
N LEU A 22 8.61 23.28 -8.25
CA LEU A 22 9.68 22.30 -8.46
C LEU A 22 10.26 21.79 -7.13
N THR A 23 10.46 22.67 -6.14
CA THR A 23 10.97 22.24 -4.83
C THR A 23 9.98 21.35 -4.08
N VAL A 24 8.68 21.65 -4.14
CA VAL A 24 7.62 20.79 -3.58
C VAL A 24 7.62 19.42 -4.27
N LEU A 25 7.68 19.38 -5.61
CA LEU A 25 7.70 18.12 -6.37
C LEU A 25 8.96 17.28 -6.09
N LEU A 26 10.13 17.91 -5.96
CA LEU A 26 11.38 17.23 -5.61
C LEU A 26 11.35 16.66 -4.18
N SER A 27 10.78 17.38 -3.22
CA SER A 27 10.63 16.86 -1.84
C SER A 27 9.70 15.64 -1.75
N ALA A 28 8.64 15.60 -2.57
CA ALA A 28 7.73 14.46 -2.64
C ALA A 28 8.38 13.22 -3.30
N ALA A 29 9.32 13.42 -4.22
CA ALA A 29 10.06 12.34 -4.88
C ALA A 29 11.06 11.62 -3.96
N ALA A 30 11.47 12.25 -2.85
CA ALA A 30 12.37 11.65 -1.87
C ALA A 30 11.71 10.59 -0.96
N CYS A 31 10.39 10.35 -1.09
CA CYS A 31 9.74 9.26 -0.37
C CYS A 31 10.26 7.91 -0.91
N TRP A 32 10.93 7.14 -0.07
CA TRP A 32 11.43 5.82 -0.42
C TRP A 32 10.26 4.94 -0.89
N ARG A 33 10.26 4.60 -2.19
CA ARG A 33 9.24 3.72 -2.76
C ARG A 33 9.53 2.28 -2.33
N PRO A 34 8.53 1.51 -1.87
CA PRO A 34 8.73 0.09 -1.55
C PRO A 34 9.33 -0.66 -2.75
N THR A 35 10.21 -1.62 -2.47
CA THR A 35 10.75 -2.53 -3.49
C THR A 35 9.71 -3.59 -3.87
N ASN A 36 9.99 -4.41 -4.90
CA ASN A 36 9.12 -5.54 -5.23
C ASN A 36 9.09 -6.61 -4.13
N VAL A 37 10.20 -6.77 -3.40
CA VAL A 37 10.27 -7.64 -2.23
C VAL A 37 9.36 -7.11 -1.12
N ASP A 38 9.41 -5.80 -0.84
CA ASP A 38 8.54 -5.17 0.17
C ASP A 38 7.06 -5.32 -0.20
N ARG A 39 6.71 -5.07 -1.47
CA ARG A 39 5.34 -5.25 -1.98
C ARG A 39 4.85 -6.67 -1.81
N ALA A 40 5.66 -7.65 -2.21
CA ALA A 40 5.33 -9.07 -2.09
C ALA A 40 5.16 -9.50 -0.62
N ARG A 41 6.07 -9.08 0.27
CA ARG A 41 5.99 -9.38 1.71
C ARG A 41 4.76 -8.77 2.36
N VAL A 42 4.45 -7.51 2.05
CA VAL A 42 3.25 -6.84 2.57
C VAL A 42 1.99 -7.56 2.13
N LEU A 43 1.87 -7.90 0.84
CA LEU A 43 0.71 -8.63 0.33
C LEU A 43 0.60 -10.03 0.95
N GLU A 44 1.70 -10.77 1.02
CA GLU A 44 1.71 -12.12 1.60
C GLU A 44 1.26 -12.10 3.07
N LEU A 45 1.73 -11.15 3.87
CA LEU A 45 1.31 -10.98 5.25
C LEU A 45 -0.20 -10.69 5.36
N HIS A 46 -0.71 -9.83 4.47
CA HIS A 46 -2.14 -9.55 4.40
C HIS A 46 -2.95 -10.78 4.00
N HIS A 47 -2.48 -11.56 3.02
CA HIS A 47 -3.18 -12.76 2.56
C HIS A 47 -3.25 -13.79 3.68
N ARG A 48 -2.14 -14.09 4.37
CA ARG A 48 -2.12 -15.02 5.52
C ARG A 48 -3.07 -14.58 6.63
N THR A 49 -3.01 -13.31 7.03
CA THR A 49 -3.84 -12.78 8.11
C THR A 49 -5.33 -12.84 7.77
N ARG A 50 -5.69 -12.73 6.48
CA ARG A 50 -7.08 -12.72 6.00
C ARG A 50 -7.62 -14.12 5.66
N GLU A 51 -6.72 -15.07 5.42
CA GLU A 51 -7.02 -16.46 5.06
C GLU A 51 -7.61 -17.23 6.26
N ASP A 52 -7.10 -16.98 7.47
CA ASP A 52 -7.43 -17.75 8.69
C ASP A 52 -8.11 -16.91 9.78
N VAL A 53 -8.92 -15.92 9.41
CA VAL A 53 -9.65 -15.09 10.37
C VAL A 53 -10.68 -15.89 11.18
N ILE A 54 -10.87 -15.50 12.44
CA ILE A 54 -11.87 -16.08 13.34
C ILE A 54 -12.91 -15.00 13.69
N PRO A 55 -14.22 -15.25 13.49
CA PRO A 55 -14.81 -16.43 12.84
C PRO A 55 -14.53 -16.47 11.32
N THR A 56 -14.63 -17.65 10.70
CA THR A 56 -14.35 -17.84 9.26
C THR A 56 -15.20 -16.90 8.40
N ALA A 57 -14.58 -16.33 7.37
CA ALA A 57 -15.19 -15.34 6.50
C ALA A 57 -15.63 -15.93 5.15
N GLY A 58 -16.92 -15.87 4.83
CA GLY A 58 -17.43 -16.36 3.54
C GLY A 58 -17.26 -15.39 2.38
N ASN A 59 -17.04 -14.10 2.64
CA ASN A 59 -16.89 -13.07 1.60
C ASN A 59 -15.56 -12.30 1.69
N MET A 60 -14.53 -12.89 2.28
CA MET A 60 -13.23 -12.23 2.40
C MET A 60 -12.65 -11.93 1.01
N ARG A 61 -12.13 -10.71 0.80
CA ARG A 61 -11.57 -10.29 -0.49
C ARG A 61 -10.05 -10.40 -0.49
N LEU A 62 -9.48 -10.94 -1.57
CA LEU A 62 -8.02 -10.95 -1.76
C LEU A 62 -7.53 -9.52 -2.04
N LEU A 63 -6.50 -9.06 -1.32
CA LEU A 63 -5.87 -7.76 -1.56
C LEU A 63 -4.87 -7.84 -2.71
N MET A 64 -4.81 -6.81 -3.55
CA MET A 64 -3.94 -6.73 -4.74
C MET A 64 -3.33 -5.32 -4.87
N ILE A 65 -2.37 -5.12 -5.79
CA ILE A 65 -1.79 -3.79 -6.10
C ILE A 65 -2.35 -3.27 -7.44
N SER A 66 -3.66 -3.36 -7.67
CA SER A 66 -4.32 -3.02 -8.95
C SER A 66 -5.55 -2.16 -8.74
N SER A 67 -5.81 -1.18 -9.63
CA SER A 67 -6.83 -0.11 -9.54
C SER A 67 -8.30 -0.53 -9.75
N HIS A 68 -8.58 -1.84 -9.86
CA HIS A 68 -9.91 -2.37 -10.17
C HIS A 68 -10.48 -3.33 -9.11
N ALA A 69 -9.83 -3.52 -7.96
CA ALA A 69 -10.16 -4.59 -7.01
C ALA A 69 -10.14 -4.15 -5.54
N SER A 70 -9.99 -5.10 -4.59
CA SER A 70 -9.58 -4.77 -3.22
C SER A 70 -8.08 -4.56 -3.23
N GLU A 71 -7.64 -3.35 -2.92
CA GLU A 71 -6.32 -2.84 -3.22
C GLU A 71 -5.63 -2.34 -1.96
N VAL A 72 -4.31 -2.46 -1.96
CA VAL A 72 -3.46 -1.84 -0.95
C VAL A 72 -2.26 -1.19 -1.62
N GLY A 73 -1.98 0.05 -1.23
CA GLY A 73 -0.78 0.78 -1.62
C GLY A 73 -0.06 1.25 -0.36
N CYS A 74 1.24 0.97 -0.25
CA CYS A 74 2.02 1.34 0.92
C CYS A 74 3.22 2.23 0.57
N ALA A 75 3.69 2.97 1.57
CA ALA A 75 4.96 3.69 1.57
C ALA A 75 5.73 3.32 2.84
N ILE A 76 7.05 3.15 2.73
CA ILE A 76 7.92 2.75 3.83
C ILE A 76 9.04 3.80 3.92
N GLY A 77 9.19 4.44 5.07
CA GLY A 77 10.21 5.44 5.31
C GLY A 77 11.10 5.06 6.49
N LYS A 78 12.42 5.08 6.30
CA LYS A 78 13.40 4.98 7.38
C LYS A 78 13.54 6.35 8.04
N ARG A 79 13.31 6.43 9.34
CA ARG A 79 13.41 7.66 10.14
C ARG A 79 14.03 7.33 11.50
N ASN A 80 14.91 8.20 11.99
CA ASN A 80 15.36 8.12 13.38
C ASN A 80 14.37 8.89 14.27
N ASP A 81 14.13 8.36 15.47
CA ASP A 81 13.32 9.00 16.51
C ASP A 81 11.87 9.28 16.05
N ALA A 82 11.31 8.41 15.19
CA ALA A 82 9.93 8.51 14.76
C ALA A 82 8.95 8.30 15.93
N VAL A 83 9.31 7.41 16.84
CA VAL A 83 8.67 7.14 18.13
C VAL A 83 9.73 7.36 19.21
N PRO A 84 9.53 8.31 20.15
CA PRO A 84 10.45 8.54 21.25
C PRO A 84 10.62 7.28 22.10
N GLY A 85 11.87 6.95 22.45
CA GLY A 85 12.22 5.80 23.29
C GLY A 85 12.39 4.47 22.56
N TRP A 86 12.17 4.41 21.25
CA TRP A 86 12.42 3.20 20.45
C TRP A 86 13.83 3.23 19.82
N PRO A 87 14.53 2.09 19.75
CA PRO A 87 15.86 2.03 19.16
C PRO A 87 15.85 2.38 17.66
N ASN A 88 16.89 3.08 17.22
CA ASN A 88 17.08 3.45 15.83
C ASN A 88 17.86 2.36 15.06
N PRO A 89 17.68 2.25 13.73
CA PRO A 89 16.76 3.05 12.91
C PRO A 89 15.32 2.52 12.96
N GLN A 90 14.35 3.43 12.89
CA GLN A 90 12.93 3.07 12.86
C GLN A 90 12.38 3.09 11.43
N TYR A 91 11.49 2.15 11.11
CA TYR A 91 10.84 2.04 9.80
C TYR A 91 9.35 2.31 9.94
N VAL A 92 8.88 3.44 9.41
CA VAL A 92 7.46 3.81 9.42
C VAL A 92 6.82 3.31 8.13
N THR A 93 5.80 2.47 8.24
CA THR A 93 5.02 1.98 7.10
C THR A 93 3.62 2.57 7.14
N VAL A 94 3.19 3.16 6.03
CA VAL A 94 1.84 3.70 5.86
C VAL A 94 1.18 3.00 4.69
N CYS A 95 -0.01 2.44 4.90
CA CYS A 95 -0.78 1.74 3.86
C CYS A 95 -2.17 2.37 3.68
N ALA A 96 -2.57 2.57 2.43
CA ALA A 96 -3.90 2.99 2.03
C ALA A 96 -4.64 1.81 1.39
N TYR A 97 -5.93 1.68 1.69
CA TYR A 97 -6.78 0.57 1.23
C TYR A 97 -7.93 1.08 0.37
N ARG A 98 -8.24 0.36 -0.71
CA ARG A 98 -9.37 0.64 -1.59
C ARG A 98 -10.19 -0.64 -1.82
N PRO A 99 -11.54 -0.59 -1.84
CA PRO A 99 -12.37 0.50 -1.36
C PRO A 99 -12.14 0.75 0.14
N ARG A 100 -12.51 1.95 0.61
CA ARG A 100 -12.40 2.31 2.03
C ARG A 100 -13.14 1.27 2.88
N GLY A 101 -12.48 0.78 3.93
CA GLY A 101 -13.07 -0.13 4.92
C GLY A 101 -13.62 0.62 6.14
N ASN A 102 -13.76 -0.11 7.25
CA ASN A 102 -14.05 0.42 8.59
C ASN A 102 -15.24 1.38 8.64
N PHE A 103 -16.33 1.03 7.94
CA PHE A 103 -17.59 1.75 8.10
C PHE A 103 -18.13 1.49 9.51
N ALA A 104 -18.38 2.57 10.25
CA ALA A 104 -19.00 2.50 11.57
C ALA A 104 -20.23 1.58 11.51
N THR A 105 -20.39 0.76 12.56
CA THR A 105 -21.46 -0.24 12.75
C THR A 105 -21.50 -1.42 11.77
N LYS A 106 -20.60 -1.49 10.77
CA LYS A 106 -20.50 -2.65 9.86
C LYS A 106 -19.36 -3.58 10.26
N ARG A 107 -19.64 -4.89 10.25
CA ARG A 107 -18.60 -5.91 10.39
C ARG A 107 -17.65 -5.90 9.17
N PRO A 108 -16.36 -6.22 9.35
CA PRO A 108 -15.39 -6.23 8.25
C PRO A 108 -15.68 -7.30 7.19
N TYR A 109 -16.37 -8.37 7.56
CA TYR A 109 -16.79 -9.47 6.68
C TYR A 109 -18.06 -10.17 7.22
N ARG A 110 -18.60 -11.10 6.44
CA ARG A 110 -19.72 -11.99 6.79
C ARG A 110 -19.19 -13.34 7.22
N SER A 111 -19.60 -13.77 8.42
CA SER A 111 -19.23 -15.08 8.96
C SER A 111 -19.92 -16.19 8.16
N ALA A 112 -19.14 -17.12 7.62
CA ALA A 112 -19.60 -18.31 6.88
C ALA A 112 -18.37 -19.17 6.52
N PRO A 113 -18.55 -20.42 6.05
CA PRO A 113 -17.46 -21.17 5.43
C PRO A 113 -16.76 -20.34 4.36
N SER A 114 -15.44 -20.53 4.21
CA SER A 114 -14.61 -19.77 3.28
C SER A 114 -15.20 -19.75 1.87
N CYS A 115 -15.19 -18.58 1.23
CA CYS A 115 -15.67 -18.36 -0.13
C CYS A 115 -17.17 -18.62 -0.39
N TYR A 116 -17.97 -18.93 0.64
CA TYR A 116 -19.41 -19.19 0.49
C TYR A 116 -20.20 -18.04 -0.15
N TYR A 117 -19.71 -16.81 -0.01
CA TYR A 117 -20.34 -15.58 -0.51
C TYR A 117 -19.49 -14.88 -1.58
N CYS A 118 -18.59 -15.59 -2.27
CA CYS A 118 -17.98 -15.08 -3.49
C CYS A 118 -19.05 -14.92 -4.59
N ARG A 119 -18.85 -13.95 -5.48
CA ARG A 119 -19.75 -13.77 -6.63
C ARG A 119 -19.53 -14.90 -7.65
N MET A 120 -20.50 -15.11 -8.54
CA MET A 120 -20.38 -16.15 -9.58
C MET A 120 -19.21 -15.94 -10.55
N ASP A 121 -18.75 -14.69 -10.73
CA ASP A 121 -17.59 -14.33 -11.55
C ASP A 121 -16.26 -14.30 -10.76
N GLU A 122 -16.23 -14.88 -9.56
CA GLU A 122 -15.06 -14.87 -8.66
C GLU A 122 -14.54 -16.27 -8.37
N TYR A 123 -13.23 -16.37 -8.20
CA TYR A 123 -12.52 -17.57 -7.79
C TYR A 123 -12.27 -17.54 -6.29
N CYS A 124 -12.24 -18.72 -5.67
CA CYS A 124 -11.73 -18.92 -4.32
C CYS A 124 -10.23 -19.18 -4.38
N TYR A 125 -9.43 -18.25 -3.90
CA TYR A 125 -7.98 -18.38 -3.82
C TYR A 125 -7.53 -18.10 -2.39
N ARG A 126 -6.86 -19.06 -1.76
CA ARG A 126 -6.39 -18.93 -0.37
C ARG A 126 -7.49 -18.46 0.59
N ASN A 127 -8.62 -19.16 0.54
CA ASN A 127 -9.86 -18.86 1.27
C ASN A 127 -10.44 -17.45 1.05
N GLN A 128 -10.11 -16.80 -0.06
CA GLN A 128 -10.51 -15.42 -0.36
C GLN A 128 -11.07 -15.29 -1.79
N CYS A 129 -12.05 -14.41 -1.97
CA CYS A 129 -12.70 -14.12 -3.25
C CYS A 129 -11.86 -13.18 -4.12
N VAL A 130 -11.67 -13.54 -5.39
CA VAL A 130 -10.92 -12.75 -6.38
C VAL A 130 -11.55 -12.86 -7.78
N LYS A 131 -11.77 -11.73 -8.46
CA LYS A 131 -12.40 -11.70 -9.81
C LYS A 131 -11.47 -12.19 -10.93
N ASN A 132 -10.18 -11.91 -10.81
CA ASN A 132 -9.17 -12.39 -11.76
C ASN A 132 -7.82 -12.45 -11.02
N PRO A 133 -7.39 -13.62 -10.54
CA PRO A 133 -6.08 -13.78 -9.94
C PRO A 133 -5.03 -13.77 -11.05
N GLN A 134 -4.84 -12.66 -11.75
CA GLN A 134 -3.65 -12.53 -12.59
C GLN A 134 -2.45 -12.45 -11.67
N PHE A 135 -1.51 -13.38 -11.85
CA PHE A 135 -0.31 -13.53 -11.03
C PHE A 135 0.49 -12.22 -10.85
N ASN A 136 0.46 -11.33 -11.85
CA ASN A 136 1.19 -10.06 -11.82
C ASN A 136 0.63 -9.04 -10.80
N HIS A 137 -0.60 -9.23 -10.31
CA HIS A 137 -1.25 -8.29 -9.37
C HIS A 137 -1.27 -8.77 -7.92
N VAL A 138 -0.99 -10.06 -7.70
CA VAL A 138 -0.90 -10.70 -6.38
C VAL A 138 0.55 -10.71 -5.86
N TYR A 139 1.53 -10.30 -6.69
CA TYR A 139 2.98 -10.28 -6.41
C TYR A 139 3.43 -11.52 -5.60
N PRO A 140 3.33 -12.73 -6.18
CA PRO A 140 3.64 -13.97 -5.47
C PRO A 140 5.09 -13.97 -5.00
N ILE A 141 5.27 -14.13 -3.68
CA ILE A 141 6.58 -14.11 -3.03
C ILE A 141 7.50 -15.23 -3.58
N ASN A 142 6.92 -16.34 -4.03
CA ASN A 142 7.63 -17.47 -4.63
C ASN A 142 8.32 -17.13 -5.95
N ASN A 143 7.90 -16.06 -6.64
CA ASN A 143 8.47 -15.65 -7.92
C ASN A 143 9.62 -14.63 -7.75
N LEU A 144 10.00 -14.31 -6.51
CA LEU A 144 11.13 -13.40 -6.27
C LEU A 144 12.45 -14.06 -6.73
N PRO A 145 13.38 -13.30 -7.34
CA PRO A 145 14.61 -13.86 -7.91
C PRO A 145 15.49 -14.54 -6.86
N LYS A 146 15.58 -13.95 -5.66
CA LYS A 146 16.41 -14.45 -4.57
C LYS A 146 15.60 -15.36 -3.65
N PRO A 147 16.08 -16.59 -3.36
CA PRO A 147 15.43 -17.49 -2.42
C PRO A 147 15.26 -16.89 -1.02
N GLU A 148 16.24 -16.13 -0.52
CA GLU A 148 16.15 -15.49 0.81
C GLU A 148 14.96 -14.50 0.90
N ASP A 149 14.60 -13.87 -0.22
CA ASP A 149 13.48 -12.93 -0.27
C ASP A 149 12.12 -13.61 -0.28
N ARG A 150 12.07 -14.93 -0.53
CA ARG A 150 10.84 -15.73 -0.55
C ARG A 150 10.28 -16.03 0.83
N GLU A 151 11.10 -15.86 1.87
CA GLU A 151 10.69 -16.05 3.24
C GLU A 151 10.16 -14.73 3.83
N VAL A 152 9.01 -14.80 4.50
CA VAL A 152 8.48 -13.68 5.28
C VAL A 152 9.25 -13.66 6.61
N PRO A 153 9.96 -12.57 6.96
CA PRO A 153 10.67 -12.48 8.22
C PRO A 153 9.71 -12.72 9.38
N LYS A 154 10.15 -13.50 10.37
CA LYS A 154 9.39 -13.67 11.61
C LYS A 154 9.34 -12.34 12.36
N CYS A 155 8.18 -12.00 12.91
CA CYS A 155 8.07 -10.85 13.80
C CYS A 155 8.99 -11.09 15.01
N ALA A 156 10.01 -10.26 15.19
CA ALA A 156 10.76 -10.20 16.43
C ALA A 156 9.89 -9.46 17.45
N VAL A 157 9.46 -10.16 18.50
CA VAL A 157 8.89 -9.50 19.68
C VAL A 157 10.09 -8.96 20.45
N VAL A 158 10.28 -7.65 20.41
CA VAL A 158 11.36 -6.94 21.11
C VAL A 158 10.90 -6.54 22.50
#